data_AF-Q2G574-F1
#
_entry.id   AF-Q2G574-F1
#
_cell.length_a   1.000
_cell.length_b   1.000
_cell.length_c   1.000
_cell.angle_alpha   90.00
_cell.angle_beta   90.00
_cell.angle_gamma   90.00
#
_symmetry.space_group_name_H-M   'P 1'
#
loop_
_entity.id
_entity.type
_entity.pdbx_description
1 polymer ?
#
loop_
_entity_poly.entity_id
_entity_poly.type
_entity_poly.pdbx_seq_one_letter_code
_entity_poly.pdbx_strand_id
1 'polypeptide(L)'
;MNTASPRRFRAIALAAAPLALALTLSACGDDGAGSQVVVPAPQPSTTSTATPTPTATAVTYNSINCFNQTIQGQNGANLKSFIIPDTLKLDLTRATKFPNGRHPSDQVIDILLATLLLDMSVTGQGPNTLATVPLNPLSNDKFFLLTFPFLPTPNGSPQVATGTGSNFDFRTDPDSAYVSVDRMGNPAIATALVSSSMKLAYNDDTPTGDVTNEKYLTEYEHELDKLFGLIGDDVENLGLKICATKSSAT
;
A
#
# COMPACT_ATOMS: atom_id res chain seq x y z
N MET A 1 36.16 -0.83 76.18
CA MET A 1 34.71 -0.96 75.89
C MET A 1 34.57 -1.73 74.59
N ASN A 2 33.67 -2.72 74.62
CA ASN A 2 33.56 -3.87 73.73
C ASN A 2 33.42 -3.57 72.23
N THR A 3 34.17 -4.32 71.41
CA THR A 3 33.57 -5.11 70.32
C THR A 3 34.29 -6.46 70.23
N ALA A 4 33.57 -7.51 70.65
CA ALA A 4 33.98 -8.91 70.53
C ALA A 4 33.27 -9.53 69.32
N SER A 5 34.04 -10.18 68.45
CA SER A 5 33.60 -11.32 67.62
C SER A 5 33.53 -12.56 68.53
N PRO A 6 32.61 -13.54 68.31
CA PRO A 6 32.96 -14.74 67.52
C PRO A 6 31.75 -15.32 66.72
N ARG A 7 31.86 -15.89 65.51
CA ARG A 7 32.49 -17.13 65.00
C ARG A 7 31.72 -18.45 65.26
N ARG A 8 31.34 -19.10 64.13
CA ARG A 8 31.14 -20.55 63.83
C ARG A 8 29.76 -21.16 64.20
N PHE A 9 29.17 -22.16 63.52
CA PHE A 9 29.68 -23.40 62.90
C PHE A 9 28.65 -24.07 61.94
N ARG A 10 29.15 -24.90 60.97
CA ARG A 10 28.67 -26.22 60.43
C ARG A 10 27.28 -26.31 59.75
N ALA A 11 26.95 -27.24 58.85
CA ALA A 11 27.63 -28.23 57.99
C ALA A 11 26.59 -28.84 57.01
N ILE A 12 27.04 -29.15 55.78
CA ILE A 12 26.73 -30.28 54.85
C ILE A 12 25.31 -30.89 54.79
N ALA A 13 24.71 -30.86 53.59
CA ALA A 13 24.10 -32.01 52.86
C ALA A 13 23.84 -31.58 51.39
N LEU A 14 24.63 -32.01 50.39
CA LEU A 14 24.40 -33.17 49.51
C LEU A 14 23.04 -33.18 48.79
N ALA A 15 23.02 -32.76 47.51
CA ALA A 15 22.28 -33.44 46.44
C ALA A 15 22.76 -32.97 45.04
N ALA A 16 23.35 -33.92 44.32
CA ALA A 16 23.33 -34.17 42.87
C ALA A 16 23.55 -33.02 41.86
N ALA A 17 24.71 -33.13 41.17
CA ALA A 17 25.06 -32.53 39.88
C ALA A 17 24.19 -33.12 38.73
N PRO A 18 24.20 -32.61 37.46
CA PRO A 18 25.43 -32.41 36.67
C PRO A 18 25.48 -31.22 35.69
N LEU A 19 26.72 -30.83 35.40
CA LEU A 19 27.29 -30.40 34.11
C LEU A 19 26.36 -29.68 33.09
N ALA A 20 26.66 -28.41 32.83
CA ALA A 20 26.44 -27.81 31.53
C ALA A 20 27.71 -27.06 31.09
N LEU A 21 28.29 -27.60 30.02
CA LEU A 21 29.47 -27.16 29.31
C LEU A 21 29.17 -25.84 28.58
N ALA A 22 30.03 -24.84 28.74
CA ALA A 22 29.98 -23.60 27.97
C ALA A 22 30.46 -23.87 26.53
N LEU A 23 29.60 -23.59 25.54
CA LEU A 23 29.97 -23.34 24.16
C LEU A 23 29.20 -22.11 23.66
N THR A 24 29.95 -21.25 22.98
CA THR A 24 29.71 -19.87 22.57
C THR A 24 28.45 -19.65 21.74
N LEU A 25 27.63 -18.69 22.17
CA LEU A 25 26.45 -18.19 21.46
C LEU A 25 26.85 -17.09 20.47
N SER A 26 26.79 -17.38 19.17
CA SER A 26 26.66 -16.38 18.11
C SER A 26 25.39 -16.67 17.33
N ALA A 27 24.27 -16.10 17.78
CA ALA A 27 23.07 -15.86 17.00
C ALA A 27 22.19 -14.89 17.81
N CYS A 28 22.06 -13.64 17.35
CA CYS A 28 21.01 -12.75 17.83
C CYS A 28 19.74 -13.13 17.08
N GLY A 29 18.88 -13.91 17.73
CA GLY A 29 17.49 -14.13 17.36
C GLY A 29 16.63 -13.90 18.60
N ASP A 30 15.66 -13.01 18.47
CA ASP A 30 14.67 -12.63 19.49
C ASP A 30 13.92 -13.84 20.05
N ASP A 31 13.75 -13.89 21.37
CA ASP A 31 12.69 -14.67 22.03
C ASP A 31 12.15 -13.91 23.25
N GLY A 32 11.02 -13.21 23.04
CA GLY A 32 10.11 -12.82 24.09
C GLY A 32 9.23 -14.01 24.47
N ALA A 33 9.41 -14.52 25.70
CA ALA A 33 8.66 -15.65 26.24
C ALA A 33 7.18 -15.31 26.48
N GLY A 34 6.32 -15.72 25.56
CA GLY A 34 4.90 -15.97 25.79
C GLY A 34 4.66 -17.47 25.74
N SER A 35 4.24 -18.08 26.85
CA SER A 35 3.87 -19.50 26.93
C SER A 35 2.65 -19.80 26.04
N GLN A 36 2.91 -20.21 24.80
CA GLN A 36 1.87 -20.67 23.88
C GLN A 36 1.63 -22.16 24.15
N VAL A 37 0.53 -22.50 24.81
CA VAL A 37 0.02 -23.88 24.84
C VAL A 37 -0.48 -24.18 23.43
N VAL A 38 0.32 -24.89 22.63
CA VAL A 38 -0.09 -25.36 21.32
C VAL A 38 -1.06 -26.52 21.51
N VAL A 39 -2.36 -26.24 21.37
CA VAL A 39 -3.37 -27.30 21.17
C VAL A 39 -3.24 -27.77 19.72
N PRO A 40 -3.00 -29.06 19.45
CA PRO A 40 -2.96 -29.56 18.07
C PRO A 40 -4.29 -29.30 17.37
N ALA A 41 -4.23 -28.80 16.13
CA ALA A 41 -5.42 -28.64 15.29
C ALA A 41 -6.10 -30.00 15.08
N PRO A 42 -7.45 -30.08 15.10
CA PRO A 42 -8.16 -31.30 14.73
C PRO A 42 -7.78 -31.74 13.31
N GLN A 43 -7.49 -33.03 13.15
CA GLN A 43 -7.16 -33.62 11.87
C GLN A 43 -8.30 -33.41 10.85
N PRO A 44 -8.02 -33.04 9.59
CA PRO A 44 -9.07 -32.83 8.59
C PRO A 44 -9.88 -34.12 8.38
N SER A 45 -11.21 -34.01 8.48
CA SER A 45 -12.14 -35.06 8.07
C SER A 45 -11.99 -35.31 6.56
N THR A 46 -11.64 -36.53 6.18
CA THR A 46 -11.37 -36.93 4.78
C THR A 46 -12.64 -37.29 3.99
N THR A 47 -13.80 -36.74 4.33
CA THR A 47 -15.10 -37.17 3.76
C THR A 47 -15.87 -36.06 3.03
N SER A 48 -15.20 -35.05 2.47
CA SER A 48 -15.84 -34.20 1.46
C SER A 48 -15.55 -34.73 0.06
N THR A 49 -16.54 -35.38 -0.56
CA THR A 49 -16.54 -35.55 -2.01
C THR A 49 -16.51 -34.16 -2.63
N ALA A 50 -15.41 -33.80 -3.30
CA ALA A 50 -15.32 -32.55 -4.03
C ALA A 50 -16.42 -32.53 -5.10
N THR A 51 -17.40 -31.63 -4.96
CA THR A 51 -18.23 -31.24 -6.08
C THR A 51 -17.28 -30.66 -7.14
N PRO A 52 -17.33 -31.09 -8.40
CA PRO A 52 -16.51 -30.47 -9.43
C PRO A 52 -16.91 -29.00 -9.52
N THR A 53 -16.03 -28.12 -9.02
CA THR A 53 -16.11 -26.69 -9.34
C THR A 53 -16.01 -26.61 -10.85
N PRO A 54 -17.00 -26.02 -11.55
CA PRO A 54 -16.89 -25.85 -12.99
C PRO A 54 -15.59 -25.13 -13.28
N THR A 55 -14.77 -25.70 -14.16
CA THR A 55 -13.55 -25.05 -14.67
C THR A 55 -13.98 -23.70 -15.23
N ALA A 56 -13.61 -22.62 -14.54
CA ALA A 56 -13.90 -21.28 -15.02
C ALA A 56 -13.28 -21.15 -16.42
N THR A 57 -14.12 -20.81 -17.40
CA THR A 57 -13.65 -20.45 -18.74
C THR A 57 -12.63 -19.33 -18.57
N ALA A 58 -11.40 -19.53 -19.03
CA ALA A 58 -10.40 -18.48 -18.98
C ALA A 58 -10.93 -17.26 -19.77
N VAL A 59 -11.03 -16.12 -19.09
CA VAL A 59 -11.43 -14.85 -19.69
C VAL A 59 -10.18 -14.02 -19.87
N THR A 60 -10.00 -13.46 -21.07
CA THR A 60 -8.96 -12.48 -21.34
C THR A 60 -9.57 -11.09 -21.30
N TYR A 61 -8.88 -10.17 -20.65
CA TYR A 61 -9.25 -8.77 -20.57
C TYR A 61 -8.35 -7.92 -21.48
N ASN A 62 -8.92 -6.83 -22.01
CA ASN A 62 -8.18 -5.78 -22.70
C ASN A 62 -8.66 -4.42 -22.18
N SER A 63 -7.75 -3.71 -21.52
CA SER A 63 -8.00 -2.47 -20.78
C SER A 63 -7.70 -1.19 -21.58
N ILE A 64 -7.42 -1.26 -22.89
CA ILE A 64 -7.12 -0.08 -23.73
C ILE A 64 -8.21 1.00 -23.61
N ASN A 65 -9.49 0.59 -23.52
CA ASN A 65 -10.60 1.51 -23.35
C ASN A 65 -10.56 2.26 -22.01
N CYS A 66 -10.04 1.63 -20.96
CA CYS A 66 -9.90 2.24 -19.63
C CYS A 66 -8.95 3.44 -19.66
N PHE A 67 -7.89 3.39 -20.47
CA PHE A 67 -6.91 4.47 -20.61
C PHE A 67 -7.42 5.63 -21.48
N ASN A 68 -8.30 5.34 -22.43
CA ASN A 68 -8.74 6.29 -23.46
C ASN A 68 -10.08 6.96 -23.17
N GLN A 69 -10.94 6.35 -22.34
CA GLN A 69 -12.21 6.94 -21.93
C GLN A 69 -12.03 8.27 -21.20
N THR A 70 -12.95 9.19 -21.40
CA THR A 70 -12.95 10.47 -20.67
C THR A 70 -13.35 10.24 -19.22
N ILE A 71 -12.62 10.86 -18.31
CA ILE A 71 -12.95 10.83 -16.89
C ILE A 71 -13.95 11.95 -16.61
N GLN A 72 -15.11 11.57 -16.05
CA GLN A 72 -16.16 12.53 -15.74
C GLN A 72 -15.65 13.67 -14.85
N GLY A 73 -16.00 14.90 -15.23
CA GLY A 73 -15.60 16.10 -14.49
C GLY A 73 -14.14 16.53 -14.66
N GLN A 74 -13.36 15.90 -15.56
CA GLN A 74 -11.94 16.20 -15.78
C GLN A 74 -11.65 17.01 -17.06
N ASN A 75 -12.60 17.83 -17.52
CA ASN A 75 -12.44 18.68 -18.71
C ASN A 75 -11.96 17.90 -19.96
N GLY A 76 -12.48 16.69 -20.15
CA GLY A 76 -12.12 15.82 -21.28
C GLY A 76 -10.81 15.04 -21.12
N ALA A 77 -10.10 15.18 -19.98
CA ALA A 77 -8.94 14.34 -19.71
C ALA A 77 -9.33 12.85 -19.57
N ASN A 78 -8.41 11.97 -19.96
CA ASN A 78 -8.52 10.53 -19.82
C ASN A 78 -7.44 10.01 -18.87
N LEU A 79 -7.52 8.73 -18.50
CA LEU A 79 -6.58 8.14 -17.56
C LEU A 79 -5.14 8.20 -18.09
N LYS A 80 -4.92 7.99 -19.39
CA LYS A 80 -3.60 8.12 -20.01
C LYS A 80 -3.00 9.51 -19.79
N SER A 81 -3.76 10.55 -20.13
CA SER A 81 -3.32 11.94 -19.94
C SER A 81 -3.31 12.38 -18.49
N PHE A 82 -3.82 11.57 -17.56
CA PHE A 82 -3.68 11.79 -16.13
C PHE A 82 -2.35 11.22 -15.61
N ILE A 83 -2.04 9.96 -15.93
CA ILE A 83 -0.91 9.22 -15.35
C ILE A 83 0.41 9.33 -16.14
N ILE A 84 0.36 9.83 -17.39
CA ILE A 84 1.55 10.08 -18.23
C ILE A 84 1.66 11.58 -18.51
N PRO A 85 2.78 12.25 -18.17
CA PRO A 85 3.87 11.73 -17.34
C PRO A 85 3.46 11.55 -15.88
N ASP A 86 4.30 10.87 -15.09
CA ASP A 86 4.07 10.70 -13.66
C ASP A 86 4.33 12.01 -12.88
N THR A 87 3.39 12.94 -12.98
CA THR A 87 3.42 14.24 -12.31
C THR A 87 2.07 14.58 -11.71
N LEU A 88 2.09 15.35 -10.62
CA LEU A 88 0.87 15.93 -10.08
C LEU A 88 0.35 17.01 -11.02
N LYS A 89 -0.88 16.85 -11.51
CA LYS A 89 -1.52 17.80 -12.42
C LYS A 89 -2.50 18.67 -11.66
N LEU A 90 -2.44 19.98 -11.93
CA LEU A 90 -3.30 20.98 -11.31
C LEU A 90 -3.81 21.96 -12.37
N ASP A 91 -5.11 21.96 -12.55
CA ASP A 91 -5.88 22.97 -13.28
C ASP A 91 -6.44 23.98 -12.28
N LEU A 92 -5.87 25.19 -12.31
CA LEU A 92 -6.23 26.29 -11.42
C LEU A 92 -7.62 26.89 -11.72
N THR A 93 -8.26 26.49 -12.82
CA THR A 93 -9.62 26.94 -13.17
C THR A 93 -10.71 26.07 -12.55
N ARG A 94 -10.33 24.98 -11.88
CA ARG A 94 -11.23 23.98 -11.31
C ARG A 94 -11.03 23.86 -9.80
N ALA A 95 -12.05 23.33 -9.12
CA ALA A 95 -11.93 22.99 -7.71
C ALA A 95 -10.74 22.01 -7.51
N THR A 96 -9.93 22.27 -6.48
CA THR A 96 -8.86 21.37 -6.09
C THR A 96 -9.47 20.20 -5.32
N LYS A 97 -9.18 18.98 -5.78
CA LYS A 97 -9.53 17.67 -5.20
C LYS A 97 -9.07 16.61 -6.17
N PHE A 98 -8.72 15.43 -5.72
CA PHE A 98 -8.30 14.34 -6.60
C PHE A 98 -9.36 14.07 -7.66
N PRO A 99 -8.97 13.95 -8.95
CA PRO A 99 -7.61 13.92 -9.50
C PRO A 99 -7.00 15.30 -9.88
N ASN A 100 -7.69 16.42 -9.65
CA ASN A 100 -7.14 17.78 -9.80
C ASN A 100 -6.39 18.23 -8.52
N GLY A 101 -5.18 17.74 -8.33
CA GLY A 101 -4.47 17.82 -7.04
C GLY A 101 -4.95 16.75 -6.07
N ARG A 102 -4.90 17.03 -4.76
CA ARG A 102 -5.50 16.18 -3.71
C ARG A 102 -5.73 16.98 -2.43
N HIS A 103 -6.83 16.74 -1.75
CA HIS A 103 -7.06 17.15 -0.36
C HIS A 103 -6.68 16.00 0.58
N PRO A 104 -6.29 16.30 1.83
CA PRO A 104 -6.00 15.25 2.81
C PRO A 104 -7.17 14.29 3.07
N SER A 105 -8.42 14.72 2.84
CA SER A 105 -9.63 13.92 3.02
C SER A 105 -10.08 13.16 1.76
N ASP A 106 -9.40 13.32 0.63
CA ASP A 106 -9.81 12.62 -0.60
C ASP A 106 -9.55 11.11 -0.46
N GLN A 107 -10.53 10.29 -0.81
CA GLN A 107 -10.37 8.83 -0.93
C GLN A 107 -9.64 8.49 -2.23
N VAL A 108 -8.38 8.90 -2.31
CA VAL A 108 -7.55 8.87 -3.53
C VAL A 108 -7.50 7.47 -4.16
N ILE A 109 -7.32 6.43 -3.34
CA ILE A 109 -7.21 5.05 -3.84
C ILE A 109 -8.53 4.57 -4.45
N ASP A 110 -9.66 4.81 -3.79
CA ASP A 110 -10.96 4.40 -4.34
C ASP A 110 -11.30 5.16 -5.62
N ILE A 111 -11.00 6.46 -5.64
CA ILE A 111 -11.25 7.28 -6.84
C ILE A 111 -10.36 6.79 -7.98
N LEU A 112 -9.09 6.50 -7.71
CA LEU A 112 -8.19 5.96 -8.71
C LEU A 112 -8.65 4.58 -9.19
N LEU A 113 -8.97 3.65 -8.28
CA LEU A 113 -9.48 2.32 -8.65
C LEU A 113 -10.76 2.42 -9.48
N ALA A 114 -11.66 3.35 -9.15
CA ALA A 114 -12.84 3.60 -9.97
C ALA A 114 -12.44 4.03 -11.39
N THR A 115 -11.46 4.93 -11.55
CA THR A 115 -10.95 5.36 -12.86
C THR A 115 -10.17 4.31 -13.63
N LEU A 116 -9.53 3.36 -12.95
CA LEU A 116 -8.84 2.23 -13.56
C LEU A 116 -9.81 1.15 -14.02
N LEU A 117 -10.84 0.87 -13.22
CA LEU A 117 -11.66 -0.34 -13.37
C LEU A 117 -13.00 -0.10 -14.08
N LEU A 118 -13.65 1.04 -13.82
CA LEU A 118 -15.05 1.23 -14.20
C LEU A 118 -15.19 1.91 -15.57
N ASP A 119 -16.27 1.55 -16.27
CA ASP A 119 -16.74 2.26 -17.45
C ASP A 119 -17.40 3.59 -17.03
N MET A 120 -16.74 4.69 -17.40
CA MET A 120 -17.14 6.07 -17.11
C MET A 120 -18.24 6.57 -18.05
N SER A 121 -18.59 5.83 -19.09
CA SER A 121 -19.71 6.15 -19.98
C SER A 121 -21.07 5.72 -19.39
N VAL A 122 -21.06 4.84 -18.38
CA VAL A 122 -22.27 4.30 -17.77
C VAL A 122 -22.90 5.33 -16.82
N THR A 123 -24.16 5.66 -17.08
CA THR A 123 -24.95 6.54 -16.20
C THR A 123 -24.98 6.01 -14.77
N GLY A 124 -24.65 6.88 -13.81
CA GLY A 124 -24.61 6.53 -12.39
C GLY A 124 -23.27 5.98 -11.91
N GLN A 125 -22.34 5.66 -12.83
CA GLN A 125 -20.94 5.40 -12.51
C GLN A 125 -20.09 6.62 -12.81
N GLY A 126 -19.06 6.82 -12.00
CA GLY A 126 -18.08 7.88 -12.13
C GLY A 126 -16.89 7.68 -11.19
N PRO A 127 -15.95 8.64 -11.13
CA PRO A 127 -14.73 8.53 -10.32
C PRO A 127 -14.99 8.31 -8.82
N ASN A 128 -16.13 8.75 -8.29
CA ASN A 128 -16.44 8.59 -6.87
C ASN A 128 -17.20 7.30 -6.54
N THR A 129 -17.50 6.45 -7.52
CA THR A 129 -18.38 5.27 -7.32
C THR A 129 -17.87 4.38 -6.19
N LEU A 130 -16.60 3.97 -6.25
CA LEU A 130 -16.02 3.10 -5.23
C LEU A 130 -15.82 3.82 -3.89
N ALA A 131 -15.57 5.14 -3.89
CA ALA A 131 -15.44 5.94 -2.67
C ALA A 131 -16.76 6.07 -1.89
N THR A 132 -17.90 5.78 -2.53
CA THR A 132 -19.21 5.75 -1.86
C THR A 132 -19.54 4.38 -1.26
N VAL A 133 -18.74 3.35 -1.56
CA VAL A 133 -18.88 2.04 -0.91
C VAL A 133 -18.25 2.15 0.49
N PRO A 134 -18.94 1.74 1.56
CA PRO A 134 -18.47 1.92 2.94
C PRO A 134 -17.39 0.90 3.33
N LEU A 135 -16.31 0.82 2.54
CA LEU A 135 -15.16 -0.05 2.81
C LEU A 135 -14.10 0.66 3.68
N ASN A 136 -14.02 1.99 3.58
CA ASN A 136 -13.07 2.80 4.33
C ASN A 136 -13.70 3.43 5.58
N PRO A 137 -12.89 3.77 6.60
CA PRO A 137 -13.32 4.62 7.69
C PRO A 137 -13.87 5.95 7.15
N LEU A 138 -14.98 6.42 7.72
CA LEU A 138 -15.69 7.63 7.24
C LEU A 138 -14.86 8.91 7.38
N SER A 139 -13.92 8.94 8.31
CA SER A 139 -13.04 10.09 8.54
C SER A 139 -11.75 9.66 9.23
N ASN A 140 -10.73 10.51 9.13
CA ASN A 140 -9.54 10.40 9.95
C ASN A 140 -9.88 10.50 11.45
N ASP A 141 -9.06 9.92 12.32
CA ASP A 141 -9.26 9.92 13.78
C ASP A 141 -9.34 11.33 14.37
N LYS A 142 -8.69 12.29 13.72
CA LYS A 142 -8.68 13.71 14.06
C LYS A 142 -9.01 14.55 12.86
N PHE A 143 -9.76 15.62 13.08
CA PHE A 143 -10.12 16.57 12.04
C PHE A 143 -8.90 17.26 11.45
N PHE A 144 -8.89 17.42 10.13
CA PHE A 144 -7.95 18.28 9.42
C PHE A 144 -8.17 19.75 9.82
N LEU A 145 -7.08 20.52 9.89
CA LEU A 145 -7.15 21.94 10.24
C LEU A 145 -7.61 22.76 9.02
N LEU A 146 -8.31 23.87 9.26
CA LEU A 146 -8.72 24.80 8.20
C LEU A 146 -7.62 25.80 7.81
N THR A 147 -6.47 25.75 8.48
CA THR A 147 -5.32 26.64 8.24
C THR A 147 -4.07 25.80 8.03
N PHE A 148 -3.13 26.35 7.25
CA PHE A 148 -1.86 25.70 6.96
C PHE A 148 -1.16 25.25 8.27
N PRO A 149 -0.66 23.99 8.36
CA PRO A 149 -0.42 23.03 7.28
C PRO A 149 -1.60 22.08 6.95
N PHE A 150 -2.81 22.36 7.44
CA PHE A 150 -4.04 21.58 7.24
C PHE A 150 -4.03 20.15 7.83
N LEU A 151 -2.89 19.68 8.36
CA LEU A 151 -2.74 18.39 9.02
C LEU A 151 -3.31 18.40 10.45
N PRO A 152 -3.88 17.28 10.93
CA PRO A 152 -4.42 17.18 12.29
C PRO A 152 -3.31 17.30 13.34
N THR A 153 -3.69 17.60 14.59
CA THR A 153 -2.75 17.50 15.71
C THR A 153 -2.23 16.06 15.86
N PRO A 154 -0.95 15.84 16.22
CA PRO A 154 -0.40 14.49 16.37
C PRO A 154 -1.22 13.63 17.34
N ASN A 155 -1.31 12.33 17.08
CA ASN A 155 -1.91 11.39 18.04
C ASN A 155 -1.04 11.28 19.31
N GLY A 156 -1.69 11.15 20.47
CA GLY A 156 -1.02 11.06 21.76
C GLY A 156 -0.34 12.36 22.21
N SER A 157 0.73 12.22 23.00
CA SER A 157 1.54 13.31 23.54
C SER A 157 2.95 13.21 22.99
N PRO A 158 3.19 13.57 21.71
CA PRO A 158 4.54 13.54 21.15
C PRO A 158 5.44 14.44 21.99
N GLN A 159 6.72 14.07 22.09
CA GLN A 159 7.72 14.94 22.69
C GLN A 159 7.82 16.20 21.83
N VAL A 160 7.31 17.32 22.34
CA VAL A 160 7.46 18.62 21.70
C VAL A 160 8.78 19.20 22.18
N ALA A 161 9.60 19.68 21.24
CA ALA A 161 10.84 20.35 21.59
C ALA A 161 10.56 21.53 22.54
N THR A 162 11.29 21.64 23.64
CA THR A 162 11.10 22.67 24.68
C THR A 162 11.60 24.05 24.27
N GLY A 163 11.87 24.28 22.98
CA GLY A 163 12.42 25.52 22.43
C GLY A 163 12.27 25.56 20.90
N THR A 164 12.80 26.61 20.27
CA THR A 164 12.61 26.89 18.83
C THR A 164 13.29 25.92 17.86
N GLY A 165 13.92 24.84 18.35
CA GLY A 165 14.63 23.85 17.55
C GLY A 165 15.76 24.47 16.72
N SER A 166 16.96 24.60 17.28
CA SER A 166 18.12 25.16 16.54
C SER A 166 19.12 24.11 16.05
N ASN A 167 18.95 22.84 16.42
CA ASN A 167 19.89 21.76 16.16
C ASN A 167 19.38 20.78 15.09
N PHE A 168 18.72 21.30 14.05
CA PHE A 168 18.38 20.48 12.89
C PHE A 168 19.65 20.25 12.06
N ASP A 169 20.11 19.01 12.01
CA ASP A 169 21.17 18.58 11.10
C ASP A 169 20.53 18.15 9.77
N PHE A 170 20.40 19.11 8.86
CA PHE A 170 19.95 18.83 7.51
C PHE A 170 21.13 18.30 6.69
N ARG A 171 20.95 17.15 6.03
CA ARG A 171 21.96 16.62 5.11
C ARG A 171 22.27 17.66 4.02
N THR A 172 23.56 17.90 3.78
CA THR A 172 24.06 18.83 2.77
C THR A 172 24.63 18.11 1.54
N ASP A 173 24.42 16.80 1.43
CA ASP A 173 24.87 16.04 0.26
C ASP A 173 24.17 16.54 -1.00
N PRO A 174 24.86 16.57 -2.15
CA PRO A 174 24.25 16.96 -3.42
C PRO A 174 23.16 15.95 -3.83
N ASP A 175 22.22 16.36 -4.68
CA ASP A 175 21.15 15.50 -5.21
C ASP A 175 21.70 14.20 -5.84
N SER A 176 22.88 14.27 -6.45
CA SER A 176 23.58 13.10 -7.04
C SER A 176 24.03 12.05 -6.03
N ALA A 177 23.97 12.34 -4.72
CA ALA A 177 24.23 11.38 -3.65
C ALA A 177 23.00 10.52 -3.31
N TYR A 178 21.85 10.80 -3.92
CA TYR A 178 20.60 10.07 -3.72
C TYR A 178 20.22 9.28 -4.97
N VAL A 179 19.52 8.17 -4.76
CA VAL A 179 18.90 7.38 -5.83
C VAL A 179 17.39 7.47 -5.70
N SER A 180 16.70 7.57 -6.84
CA SER A 180 15.23 7.56 -6.87
C SER A 180 14.73 6.15 -6.54
N VAL A 181 14.10 5.99 -5.37
CA VAL A 181 13.54 4.69 -4.95
C VAL A 181 12.10 4.50 -5.44
N ASP A 182 11.37 5.60 -5.60
CA ASP A 182 10.02 5.57 -6.18
C ASP A 182 9.62 6.92 -6.76
N ARG A 183 8.74 6.90 -7.77
CA ARG A 183 8.10 8.09 -8.32
C ARG A 183 6.67 8.16 -7.81
N MET A 184 6.30 9.32 -7.27
CA MET A 184 5.08 9.55 -6.50
C MET A 184 4.20 10.64 -7.13
N GLY A 185 4.33 10.86 -8.45
CA GLY A 185 3.54 11.85 -9.17
C GLY A 185 2.05 11.51 -9.13
N ASN A 186 1.74 10.24 -9.38
CA ASN A 186 0.41 9.65 -9.25
C ASN A 186 0.39 8.59 -8.14
N PRO A 187 -0.56 8.69 -7.20
CA PRO A 187 -0.73 7.70 -6.15
C PRO A 187 -0.93 6.29 -6.74
N ALA A 188 -0.28 5.30 -6.14
CA ALA A 188 -0.43 3.87 -6.44
C ALA A 188 -0.16 3.38 -7.88
N ILE A 189 0.07 4.24 -8.88
CA ILE A 189 0.39 3.81 -10.26
C ILE A 189 1.68 2.98 -10.28
N ALA A 190 2.75 3.50 -9.67
CA ALA A 190 4.02 2.80 -9.58
C ALA A 190 3.94 1.50 -8.75
N THR A 191 2.90 1.34 -7.92
CA THR A 191 2.69 0.16 -7.07
C THR A 191 1.84 -0.89 -7.77
N ALA A 192 0.77 -0.47 -8.45
CA ALA A 192 -0.24 -1.36 -9.00
C ALA A 192 -0.03 -1.68 -10.49
N LEU A 193 0.53 -0.73 -11.26
CA LEU A 193 0.61 -0.83 -12.71
C LEU A 193 2.04 -0.93 -13.25
N VAL A 194 3.05 -0.92 -12.39
CA VAL A 194 4.45 -1.15 -12.77
C VAL A 194 4.91 -2.46 -12.14
N SER A 195 5.22 -3.46 -12.97
CA SER A 195 5.72 -4.74 -12.49
C SER A 195 7.08 -4.60 -11.79
N SER A 196 7.42 -5.58 -10.95
CA SER A 196 8.71 -5.65 -10.29
C SER A 196 9.89 -5.64 -11.29
N SER A 197 9.72 -6.23 -12.48
CA SER A 197 10.73 -6.22 -13.54
C SER A 197 10.96 -4.83 -14.16
N MET A 198 9.93 -3.98 -14.19
CA MET A 198 10.00 -2.63 -14.76
C MET A 198 10.26 -1.54 -13.71
N LYS A 199 10.16 -1.86 -12.42
CA LYS A 199 10.21 -0.90 -11.32
C LYS A 199 11.49 -0.06 -11.28
N LEU A 200 12.66 -0.66 -11.46
CA LEU A 200 13.93 0.09 -11.50
C LEU A 200 14.00 1.01 -12.72
N ALA A 201 13.70 0.48 -13.91
CA ALA A 201 13.70 1.26 -15.13
C ALA A 201 12.73 2.44 -15.07
N TYR A 202 11.55 2.25 -14.48
CA TYR A 202 10.57 3.28 -14.21
C TYR A 202 11.12 4.34 -13.23
N ASN A 203 11.64 3.92 -12.08
CA ASN A 203 12.10 4.83 -11.03
C ASN A 203 13.34 5.65 -11.40
N ASP A 204 14.23 5.08 -12.22
CA ASP A 204 15.44 5.74 -12.71
C ASP A 204 15.16 6.72 -13.87
N ASP A 205 13.93 6.74 -14.40
CA ASP A 205 13.55 7.59 -15.52
C ASP A 205 12.93 8.93 -15.08
N THR A 206 12.97 9.89 -15.98
CA THR A 206 12.39 11.22 -15.77
C THR A 206 10.93 11.26 -16.22
N PRO A 207 10.12 12.19 -15.69
CA PRO A 207 8.78 12.44 -16.22
C PRO A 207 8.77 12.71 -17.74
N THR A 208 9.79 13.38 -18.28
CA THR A 208 9.91 13.58 -19.73
C THR A 208 10.12 12.26 -20.49
N GLY A 209 10.79 11.29 -19.88
CA GLY A 209 10.96 9.95 -20.41
C GLY A 209 9.64 9.19 -20.56
N ASP A 210 8.70 9.38 -19.63
CA ASP A 210 7.38 8.73 -19.67
C ASP A 210 6.59 9.09 -20.95
N VAL A 211 6.68 10.36 -21.36
CA VAL A 211 5.97 10.87 -22.55
C VAL A 211 6.62 10.39 -23.84
N THR A 212 7.92 10.10 -23.82
CA THR A 212 8.67 9.68 -25.00
C THR A 212 8.15 8.32 -25.47
N ASN A 213 7.38 8.33 -26.56
CA ASN A 213 6.68 7.16 -27.10
C ASN A 213 5.74 6.47 -26.08
N GLU A 214 5.22 7.21 -25.10
CA GLU A 214 4.34 6.65 -24.05
C GLU A 214 4.97 5.41 -23.37
N LYS A 215 6.27 5.51 -23.03
CA LYS A 215 7.18 4.39 -22.72
C LYS A 215 6.62 3.29 -21.81
N TYR A 216 5.79 3.64 -20.83
CA TYR A 216 5.24 2.71 -19.84
C TYR A 216 3.76 2.35 -20.06
N LEU A 217 3.11 2.84 -21.10
CA LEU A 217 1.68 2.60 -21.32
C LEU A 217 1.35 1.11 -21.49
N THR A 218 2.12 0.39 -22.30
CA THR A 218 1.91 -1.05 -22.52
C THR A 218 2.10 -1.87 -21.24
N GLU A 219 3.03 -1.45 -20.38
CA GLU A 219 3.21 -2.06 -19.05
C GLU A 219 1.97 -1.84 -18.18
N TYR A 220 1.44 -0.61 -18.15
CA TYR A 220 0.23 -0.28 -17.39
C TYR A 220 -0.99 -1.07 -17.88
N GLU A 221 -1.17 -1.18 -19.20
CA GLU A 221 -2.25 -1.95 -19.81
C GLU A 221 -2.16 -3.43 -19.42
N HIS A 222 -0.97 -4.01 -19.49
CA HIS A 222 -0.75 -5.41 -19.15
C HIS A 222 -0.98 -5.72 -17.66
N GLU A 223 -0.51 -4.86 -16.75
CA GLU A 223 -0.77 -5.05 -15.32
C GLU A 223 -2.25 -4.81 -14.97
N LEU A 224 -2.93 -3.88 -15.65
CA LEU A 224 -4.35 -3.67 -15.46
C LEU A 224 -5.19 -4.84 -15.99
N ASP A 225 -4.81 -5.45 -17.12
CA ASP A 225 -5.44 -6.67 -17.65
C ASP A 225 -5.34 -7.83 -16.65
N LYS A 226 -4.18 -7.98 -15.99
CA LYS A 226 -4.01 -8.96 -14.90
C LYS A 226 -4.93 -8.65 -13.72
N LEU A 227 -5.03 -7.39 -13.32
CA LEU A 227 -5.92 -7.00 -12.22
C LEU A 227 -7.38 -7.35 -12.54
N PHE A 228 -7.84 -7.08 -13.77
CA PHE A 228 -9.16 -7.56 -14.20
C PHE A 228 -9.28 -9.09 -14.22
N GLY A 229 -8.21 -9.81 -14.55
CA GLY A 229 -8.16 -11.27 -14.42
C GLY A 229 -8.34 -11.77 -12.98
N LEU A 230 -8.03 -10.95 -11.97
CA LEU A 230 -8.15 -11.31 -10.56
C LEU A 230 -9.48 -10.88 -9.91
N ILE A 231 -10.02 -9.71 -10.30
CA ILE A 231 -11.18 -9.09 -9.62
C ILE A 231 -12.28 -8.61 -10.59
N GLY A 232 -12.11 -8.78 -11.89
CA GLY A 232 -13.02 -8.21 -12.90
C GLY A 232 -14.43 -8.78 -12.80
N ASP A 233 -14.55 -10.09 -12.59
CA ASP A 233 -15.83 -10.77 -12.36
C ASP A 233 -16.46 -10.37 -11.03
N ASP A 234 -15.65 -10.21 -9.96
CA ASP A 234 -16.13 -9.69 -8.68
C ASP A 234 -16.72 -8.29 -8.79
N VAL A 235 -16.05 -7.38 -9.53
CA VAL A 235 -16.57 -6.02 -9.79
C VAL A 235 -17.90 -6.07 -10.55
N GLU A 236 -18.03 -6.97 -11.52
CA GLU A 236 -19.28 -7.14 -12.27
C GLU A 236 -20.38 -7.81 -11.44
N ASN A 237 -20.03 -8.72 -10.53
CA ASN A 237 -20.95 -9.35 -9.59
C ASN A 237 -21.54 -8.33 -8.60
N LEU A 238 -20.85 -7.21 -8.36
CA LEU A 238 -21.39 -6.05 -7.64
C LEU A 238 -22.35 -5.20 -8.50
N GLY A 239 -22.63 -5.59 -9.74
CA GLY A 239 -23.50 -4.87 -10.68
C GLY A 239 -22.83 -3.69 -11.36
N LEU A 240 -21.51 -3.50 -11.15
CA LEU A 240 -20.75 -2.45 -11.80
C LEU A 240 -20.33 -2.88 -13.21
N LYS A 241 -20.12 -1.90 -14.08
CA LYS A 241 -19.62 -2.10 -15.44
C LYS A 241 -18.16 -1.71 -15.50
N ILE A 242 -17.33 -2.65 -15.93
CA ILE A 242 -15.91 -2.45 -16.16
C ILE A 242 -15.65 -1.85 -17.53
N CYS A 243 -14.57 -1.07 -17.66
CA CYS A 243 -14.17 -0.46 -18.93
C CYS A 243 -13.42 -1.43 -19.86
N ALA A 244 -12.86 -2.50 -19.31
CA ALA A 244 -12.14 -3.50 -20.10
C ALA A 244 -13.09 -4.33 -20.95
N THR A 245 -12.64 -4.65 -22.16
CA THR A 245 -13.34 -5.60 -23.03
C THR A 245 -12.95 -7.03 -22.65
N LYS A 246 -13.92 -7.93 -22.71
CA LYS A 246 -13.74 -9.36 -22.41
C LYS A 246 -13.79 -10.19 -23.66
N SER A 247 -12.90 -11.17 -23.76
CA SER A 247 -12.98 -12.25 -24.74
C SER A 247 -12.81 -13.60 -24.03
N SER A 248 -13.50 -14.62 -24.54
CA SER A 248 -13.22 -16.00 -24.11
C SER A 248 -11.83 -16.39 -24.61
N ALA A 249 -10.99 -16.93 -23.74
CA ALA A 249 -9.72 -17.50 -24.16
C ALA A 249 -10.01 -18.69 -25.09
N THR A 250 -9.50 -18.61 -26.32
CA THR A 250 -9.62 -19.64 -27.35
C THR A 250 -8.84 -20.89 -26.97
#